data_AF-A0A7W8JES1-F1
#
_entry.id   AF-A0A7W8JES1-F1
#
_cell.length_a   1.000
_cell.length_b   1.000
_cell.length_c   1.000
_cell.angle_alpha   90.00
_cell.angle_beta   90.00
_cell.angle_gamma   90.00
#
_symmetry.space_group_name_H-M   'P 1'
#
loop_
_entity.id
_entity.type
_entity.pdbx_description
1 polymer ?
#
loop_
_entity_poly.entity_id
_entity_poly.type
_entity_poly.pdbx_seq_one_letter_code
_entity_poly.pdbx_strand_id
1 'polypeptide(L)'
;MKAIESVILAITYVFFASIVAKLIIYYFKNKYTSYELGLFFSAIYLGVFSFTILRWDFDYFMLNNFLKAGITISAIQLTLIPILIFIKKRYNSLYDKIVMKMNKML
;
A
#
# COMPACT_ATOMS: atom_id res chain seq x y z
N MET A 1 13.51 14.80 22.65
CA MET A 1 14.18 13.67 21.95
C MET A 1 13.17 12.73 21.30
N LYS A 2 12.26 12.11 22.07
CA LYS A 2 11.23 11.17 21.57
C LYS A 2 10.36 11.67 20.40
N ALA A 3 10.03 12.97 20.35
CA ALA A 3 9.22 13.53 19.26
C ALA A 3 9.97 13.55 17.91
N ILE A 4 11.26 13.90 17.92
CA ILE A 4 12.09 13.92 16.71
C ILE A 4 12.33 12.49 16.22
N GLU A 5 12.62 11.56 17.13
CA GLU A 5 12.76 10.13 16.83
C GLU A 5 11.47 9.56 16.23
N SER A 6 10.30 9.90 16.79
CA SER A 6 9.01 9.49 16.25
C SER A 6 8.78 9.98 14.81
N VAL A 7 9.22 11.20 14.48
CA VAL A 7 9.07 11.76 13.14
C VAL A 7 10.03 11.09 12.17
N ILE A 8 11.29 10.88 12.56
CA ILE A 8 12.28 10.19 11.74
C ILE A 8 11.81 8.78 11.42
N LEU A 9 11.37 8.01 12.42
CA LEU A 9 10.84 6.66 12.23
C LEU A 9 9.60 6.64 11.33
N ALA A 10 8.70 7.62 11.46
CA ALA A 10 7.53 7.72 10.60
C ALA A 10 7.92 7.97 9.13
N ILE A 11 8.87 8.87 8.87
CA ILE A 11 9.39 9.14 7.52
C ILE A 11 10.05 7.88 6.95
N THR A 12 10.92 7.22 7.73
CA THR A 12 11.57 5.97 7.32
C THR A 12 10.55 4.89 6.98
N TYR A 13 9.52 4.74 7.81
CA TYR A 13 8.42 3.81 7.57
C TYR A 13 7.69 4.12 6.25
N VAL A 14 7.29 5.37 6.01
CA VAL A 14 6.58 5.77 4.78
C VAL A 14 7.43 5.51 3.54
N PHE A 15 8.72 5.85 3.60
CA PHE A 15 9.64 5.68 2.50
C PHE A 15 9.83 4.20 2.16
N PHE A 16 10.09 3.37 3.19
CA PHE A 16 10.27 1.94 3.03
C PHE A 16 8.99 1.25 2.53
N ALA A 17 7.85 1.57 3.13
CA ALA A 17 6.55 1.03 2.72
C ALA A 17 6.21 1.36 1.25
N SER A 18 6.50 2.59 0.82
CA SER A 18 6.26 3.03 -0.57
C SER A 18 7.14 2.28 -1.57
N ILE A 19 8.43 2.13 -1.27
CA ILE A 19 9.37 1.39 -2.14
C ILE A 19 8.95 -0.07 -2.25
N VAL A 20 8.67 -0.73 -1.13
CA VAL A 20 8.33 -2.15 -1.13
C VAL A 20 7.00 -2.39 -1.84
N ALA A 21 5.98 -1.55 -1.60
CA ALA A 21 4.71 -1.63 -2.32
C ALA A 21 4.90 -1.50 -3.83
N LYS A 22 5.74 -0.55 -4.28
CA LYS A 22 6.04 -0.36 -5.70
C LYS A 22 6.75 -1.57 -6.31
N LEU A 23 7.71 -2.17 -5.59
CA LEU A 23 8.41 -3.37 -6.03
C LEU A 23 7.46 -4.57 -6.18
N ILE A 24 6.55 -4.77 -5.21
CA ILE A 24 5.55 -5.84 -5.27
C ILE A 24 4.64 -5.66 -6.49
N ILE A 25 4.08 -4.46 -6.66
CA ILE A 25 3.19 -4.16 -7.79
C ILE A 25 3.92 -4.37 -9.13
N TYR A 26 5.15 -3.85 -9.25
CA TYR A 26 5.98 -4.01 -10.44
C TYR A 26 6.26 -5.47 -10.76
N TYR A 27 6.63 -6.27 -9.75
CA TYR A 27 6.91 -7.70 -9.90
C TYR A 27 5.70 -8.46 -10.45
N PHE A 28 4.53 -8.29 -9.83
CA PHE A 28 3.31 -9.01 -10.26
C PHE A 28 2.81 -8.55 -11.62
N LYS A 29 2.92 -7.25 -11.93
CA LYS A 29 2.61 -6.73 -13.25
C LYS A 29 3.49 -7.34 -14.34
N ASN A 30 4.80 -7.45 -14.11
CA ASN A 30 5.71 -7.94 -15.14
C ASN A 30 5.73 -9.47 -15.26
N LYS A 31 5.64 -10.18 -14.13
CA LYS A 31 5.71 -11.64 -14.12
C LYS A 31 4.38 -12.32 -14.45
N TYR A 32 3.27 -11.76 -13.98
CA TYR A 32 1.94 -12.38 -14.06
C TYR A 32 0.90 -11.52 -14.79
N THR A 33 1.31 -10.39 -15.39
CA THR A 33 0.44 -9.46 -16.13
C THR A 33 -0.83 -9.03 -15.38
N SER A 34 -0.80 -9.12 -14.04
CA SER A 34 -1.92 -8.74 -13.17
C SER A 34 -1.51 -7.68 -12.18
N TYR A 35 -2.07 -6.49 -12.40
CA TYR A 35 -1.91 -5.34 -11.51
C TYR A 35 -2.68 -5.53 -10.20
N GLU A 36 -3.81 -6.21 -10.26
CA GLU A 36 -4.70 -6.49 -9.12
C GLU A 36 -4.05 -7.42 -8.12
N LEU A 37 -3.35 -8.46 -8.59
CA LEU A 37 -2.54 -9.32 -7.72
C LEU A 37 -1.41 -8.51 -7.06
N GLY A 38 -0.75 -7.64 -7.82
CA GLY A 38 0.26 -6.73 -7.26
C GLY A 38 -0.29 -5.85 -6.15
N LEU A 39 -1.44 -5.21 -6.37
CA LEU A 39 -2.15 -4.41 -5.38
C LEU A 39 -2.58 -5.22 -4.16
N PHE A 40 -3.08 -6.45 -4.36
CA PHE A 40 -3.48 -7.35 -3.29
C PHE A 40 -2.31 -7.66 -2.36
N PHE A 41 -1.19 -8.12 -2.90
CA PHE A 41 -0.03 -8.47 -2.11
C PHE A 41 0.62 -7.24 -1.48
N SER A 42 0.63 -6.08 -2.16
CA SER A 42 1.13 -4.85 -1.55
C SER A 42 0.26 -4.37 -0.39
N ALA A 43 -1.06 -4.53 -0.52
CA ALA A 43 -2.00 -4.18 0.54
C ALA A 43 -1.82 -5.10 1.76
N ILE A 44 -1.73 -6.41 1.55
CA ILE A 44 -1.45 -7.37 2.63
C ILE A 44 -0.13 -7.04 3.31
N TYR A 45 0.94 -6.83 2.54
CA TYR A 45 2.25 -6.47 3.07
C TYR A 45 2.18 -5.22 3.95
N LEU A 46 1.58 -4.14 3.44
CA LEU A 46 1.44 -2.88 4.17
C LEU A 46 0.67 -3.10 5.47
N GLY A 47 -0.50 -3.73 5.40
CA GLY A 47 -1.37 -3.96 6.56
C GLY A 47 -0.70 -4.81 7.65
N VAL A 48 -0.07 -5.92 7.26
CA VAL A 48 0.64 -6.81 8.20
C VAL A 48 1.83 -6.09 8.80
N PHE A 49 2.66 -5.44 7.99
CA PHE A 49 3.84 -4.72 8.46
C PHE A 49 3.47 -3.60 9.44
N SER A 50 2.46 -2.78 9.11
CA SER A 50 1.97 -1.73 9.99
C SER A 50 1.43 -2.31 11.31
N PHE A 51 0.67 -3.40 11.25
CA PHE A 51 0.10 -4.05 12.42
C PHE A 51 1.18 -4.65 13.33
N THR A 52 2.20 -5.29 12.75
CA THR A 52 3.31 -5.88 13.51
C THR A 52 4.10 -4.82 14.28
N ILE A 53 4.33 -3.64 13.69
CA ILE A 53 5.06 -2.57 14.36
C ILE A 53 4.18 -1.93 15.44
N LEU A 54 2.90 -1.71 15.18
CA LEU A 54 1.96 -1.19 16.18
C LEU A 54 1.87 -2.10 17.42
N ARG A 55 1.98 -3.42 17.23
CA ARG A 55 1.94 -4.39 18.33
C ARG A 55 3.14 -4.30 19.27
N TRP A 56 4.24 -3.66 18.86
CA TRP A 56 5.41 -3.45 19.71
C TRP A 56 5.24 -2.29 20.71
N ASP A 57 4.05 -1.67 20.76
CA ASP A 57 3.58 -0.73 21.79
C ASP A 57 4.56 0.40 22.12
N PHE A 58 5.03 1.07 21.08
CA PHE A 58 5.92 2.21 21.23
C PHE A 58 5.16 3.50 21.61
N ASP A 59 5.72 4.28 22.52
CA ASP A 59 5.26 5.65 22.89
C ASP A 59 5.60 6.72 21.82
N TYR A 60 5.39 6.41 20.54
CA TYR A 60 5.66 7.31 19.41
C TYR A 60 4.37 7.71 18.71
N PHE A 61 3.78 8.82 19.16
CA PHE A 61 2.49 9.32 18.66
C PHE A 61 2.44 9.46 17.13
N MET A 62 3.45 10.06 16.51
CA MET A 62 3.45 10.30 15.06
C MET A 62 3.58 8.98 14.28
N LEU A 63 4.50 8.12 14.70
CA LEU A 63 4.71 6.81 14.07
C LEU A 63 3.43 5.97 14.13
N ASN A 64 2.78 5.92 15.30
CA ASN A 64 1.54 5.15 15.49
C ASN A 64 0.41 5.65 14.58
N ASN A 65 0.29 6.96 14.36
CA ASN A 65 -0.70 7.51 13.42
C ASN A 65 -0.42 7.08 11.98
N PHE A 66 0.83 7.11 11.53
CA PHE A 66 1.21 6.64 10.19
C PHE A 66 1.02 5.13 10.02
N LEU A 67 1.30 4.33 11.05
CA LEU A 67 1.04 2.90 11.02
C LEU A 67 -0.46 2.60 10.95
N LYS A 68 -1.29 3.29 11.75
CA LYS A 68 -2.75 3.18 11.67
C LYS A 68 -3.27 3.58 10.29
N ALA A 69 -2.74 4.67 9.72
CA ALA A 69 -3.06 5.08 8.35
C ALA A 69 -2.66 4.00 7.34
N GLY A 70 -1.51 3.34 7.51
CA GLY A 70 -1.08 2.21 6.69
C GLY A 70 -2.06 1.03 6.71
N ILE A 71 -2.55 0.66 7.89
CA ILE A 71 -3.60 -0.38 8.03
C ILE A 71 -4.88 0.05 7.31
N THR A 72 -5.33 1.29 7.51
CA THR A 72 -6.54 1.80 6.85
C THR A 72 -6.38 1.82 5.33
N ILE A 73 -5.24 2.28 4.81
CA ILE A 73 -4.94 2.29 3.38
C ILE A 73 -4.93 0.86 2.82
N SER A 74 -4.33 -0.09 3.54
CA SER A 74 -4.36 -1.52 3.19
C SER A 74 -5.79 -2.04 3.08
N ALA A 75 -6.63 -1.77 4.08
CA ALA A 75 -8.03 -2.18 4.07
C ALA A 75 -8.81 -1.58 2.88
N ILE A 76 -8.62 -0.29 2.59
CA ILE A 76 -9.22 0.38 1.43
C ILE A 76 -8.72 -0.25 0.13
N GLN A 77 -7.42 -0.53 -0.01
CA GLN A 77 -6.89 -1.19 -1.19
C GLN A 77 -7.53 -2.57 -1.40
N LEU A 78 -7.68 -3.36 -0.33
CA LEU A 78 -8.32 -4.67 -0.41
C LEU A 78 -9.79 -4.61 -0.84
N THR A 79 -10.55 -3.62 -0.35
CA THR A 79 -11.96 -3.46 -0.73
C THR A 79 -12.15 -2.93 -2.15
N LEU A 80 -11.16 -2.23 -2.70
CA LEU A 80 -11.18 -1.72 -4.07
C LEU A 80 -10.84 -2.80 -5.11
N ILE A 81 -10.17 -3.89 -4.75
CA ILE A 81 -9.76 -4.95 -5.70
C ILE A 81 -10.95 -5.60 -6.42
N PRO A 82 -12.05 -6.00 -5.75
CA PRO A 82 -13.24 -6.51 -6.43
C PRO A 82 -13.80 -5.52 -7.48
N ILE A 83 -13.76 -4.22 -7.17
CA ILE A 83 -14.21 -3.16 -8.08
C ILE A 83 -13.30 -3.11 -9.31
N LEU A 84 -11.97 -3.16 -9.13
CA LEU A 84 -11.01 -3.21 -10.23
C LEU A 84 -11.22 -4.44 -11.13
N ILE A 85 -11.45 -5.62 -10.53
CA ILE A 85 -11.73 -6.85 -11.28
C ILE A 85 -13.02 -6.71 -12.09
N PHE A 86 -14.08 -6.13 -11.50
CA PHE A 86 -15.33 -5.89 -12.19
C PHE A 86 -15.16 -4.92 -13.37
N ILE A 87 -14.43 -3.82 -13.17
CA ILE A 87 -14.15 -2.83 -14.23
C ILE A 87 -13.32 -3.47 -15.35
N LYS A 88 -12.32 -4.30 -15.04
CA LYS A 88 -11.55 -5.03 -16.06
C LYS A 88 -12.44 -5.94 -16.91
N LYS A 89 -13.36 -6.68 -16.29
CA LYS A 89 -14.26 -7.60 -16.99
C LYS A 89 -15.26 -6.86 -17.88
N ARG A 90 -15.82 -5.74 -17.42
CA ARG A 90 -16.94 -5.07 -18.09
C ARG A 90 -16.55 -3.86 -18.95
N TYR A 91 -15.44 -3.20 -18.62
CA TYR A 91 -14.99 -1.94 -19.21
C TYR A 91 -13.46 -1.90 -19.39
N ASN A 92 -12.91 -2.80 -20.20
CA ASN A 92 -11.46 -2.95 -20.38
C ASN A 92 -10.73 -1.64 -20.77
N SER A 93 -11.34 -0.81 -21.63
CA SER A 93 -10.76 0.51 -22.01
C SER A 93 -10.69 1.50 -20.84
N LEU A 94 -11.67 1.48 -19.92
CA LEU A 94 -11.64 2.30 -18.71
C LEU A 94 -10.63 1.76 -17.71
N TYR A 95 -10.54 0.43 -17.57
CA TYR A 95 -9.53 -0.23 -16.74
C TYR A 95 -8.11 0.19 -17.14
N ASP A 96 -7.77 0.13 -18.43
CA ASP A 96 -6.44 0.50 -18.91
C ASP A 96 -6.10 1.97 -18.61
N LYS A 97 -7.07 2.88 -18.76
CA LYS A 97 -6.90 4.30 -18.40
C LYS A 97 -6.65 4.47 -16.90
N ILE A 98 -7.38 3.76 -16.04
CA ILE A 98 -7.22 3.81 -14.59
C ILE A 98 -5.83 3.30 -14.19
N VAL A 99 -5.45 2.11 -14.65
CA VAL A 99 -4.15 1.50 -14.31
C VAL A 99 -2.99 2.35 -14.83
N MET A 100 -3.12 2.93 -16.02
CA MET A 100 -2.09 3.82 -16.57
C MET A 100 -1.95 5.12 -15.76
N LYS A 101 -3.07 5.70 -15.29
CA LYS A 101 -3.05 6.89 -14.43
C LYS A 101 -2.46 6.59 -13.05
N MET A 102 -2.82 5.45 -12.45
CA MET A 102 -2.25 5.01 -11.17
C MET A 102 -0.74 4.76 -11.27
N ASN A 103 -0.28 4.18 -12.38
CA ASN A 103 1.16 3.99 -12.62
C ASN A 103 1.93 5.30 -12.85
N LYS A 104 1.28 6.38 -13.34
CA LYS A 104 1.91 7.70 -13.46
C LYS A 104 1.99 8.47 -12.14
N MET A 105 1.12 8.13 -11.18
CA MET A 105 1.11 8.74 -9.85
C MET A 105 2.03 8.03 -8.84
N LEU A 106 2.54 6.84 -9.17
CA LEU A 106 3.41 5.99 -8.34
C LEU A 106 4.87 6.02 -8.80
#